data_AF-A0AAX3E541-F1
#
_entry.id   AF-A0AAX3E541-F1
#
_cell.length_a   1.000
_cell.length_b   1.000
_cell.length_c   1.000
_cell.angle_alpha   90.00
_cell.angle_beta   90.00
_cell.angle_gamma   90.00
#
_symmetry.space_group_name_H-M   'P 1'
#
loop_
_entity.id
_entity.type
_entity.pdbx_description
1 polymer ?
#
loop_
_entity_poly.entity_id
_entity_poly.type
_entity_poly.pdbx_seq_one_letter_code
_entity_poly.pdbx_strand_id
1 'polypeptide(L)'
;MRREGFIVLIAALVLCQGALAHMPGADPAPEADLGPIVVLDNGVPVEIGIDDIAAYHGGLEGKEPDACICCVCMYRVLLAGISEVWGDEIPERSDIGVQSRLVSDGALHTAWYVTGTGPGMDAGSAGRLTLVAPNGSALTDYSTQARMGIAKNRCLDDYRFEVTRLSTGESATLTLREDVFPEDFLELRRAVNVDKTATEAESAEFLEKWSSLRADLLQKPDYELFIEIEPPEEEELDVLGGGVFLALLCIMGAGIVLMGKKRR
;
A
#
# COMPACT_ATOMS: atom_id res chain seq x y z
N MET A 1 -16.19 23.62 -48.44
CA MET A 1 -16.50 24.57 -47.35
C MET A 1 -16.05 23.94 -46.04
N ARG A 2 -15.11 24.61 -45.36
CA ARG A 2 -14.55 24.21 -44.05
C ARG A 2 -15.53 24.50 -42.92
N ARG A 3 -15.56 23.62 -41.92
CA ARG A 3 -15.97 23.81 -40.51
C ARG A 3 -15.28 22.65 -39.78
N GLU A 4 -14.05 22.77 -39.30
CA GLU A 4 -13.62 23.43 -38.06
C GLU A 4 -14.56 23.21 -36.87
N GLY A 5 -14.04 22.46 -35.89
CA GLY A 5 -14.32 22.62 -34.46
C GLY A 5 -15.41 21.72 -33.87
N PHE A 6 -15.01 20.66 -33.15
CA PHE A 6 -15.01 20.67 -31.68
C PHE A 6 -14.35 19.38 -31.16
N ILE A 7 -13.16 19.52 -30.58
CA ILE A 7 -12.57 18.52 -29.70
C ILE A 7 -13.33 18.64 -28.39
N VAL A 8 -14.15 17.65 -28.05
CA VAL A 8 -14.68 17.51 -26.69
C VAL A 8 -13.65 16.71 -25.91
N LEU A 9 -12.83 17.44 -25.15
CA LEU A 9 -11.98 16.91 -24.11
C LEU A 9 -12.91 16.41 -23.00
N ILE A 10 -13.15 15.09 -22.94
CA ILE A 10 -13.76 14.48 -21.75
C ILE A 10 -12.64 14.41 -20.71
N ALA A 11 -12.50 15.48 -19.94
CA ALA A 11 -11.82 15.41 -18.66
C ALA A 11 -12.70 14.55 -17.75
N ALA A 12 -12.36 13.28 -17.61
CA ALA A 12 -12.88 12.46 -16.53
C ALA A 12 -12.32 13.03 -15.22
N LEU A 13 -13.09 13.94 -14.61
CA LEU A 13 -13.01 14.17 -13.17
C LEU A 13 -13.45 12.86 -12.52
N VAL A 14 -12.48 11.96 -12.34
CA VAL A 14 -12.58 10.86 -11.40
C VAL A 14 -12.68 11.53 -10.03
N LEU A 15 -13.91 11.64 -9.54
CA LEU A 15 -14.16 11.88 -8.13
C LEU A 15 -13.62 10.63 -7.43
N CYS A 16 -12.44 10.73 -6.80
CA CYS A 16 -11.93 9.74 -5.87
C CYS A 16 -12.99 9.52 -4.78
N GLN A 17 -13.82 8.51 -4.94
CA GLN A 17 -14.67 8.01 -3.88
C GLN A 17 -13.88 6.89 -3.23
N GLY A 18 -13.10 7.27 -2.22
CA GLY A 18 -12.17 6.39 -1.54
C GLY A 18 -12.82 5.06 -1.18
N ALA A 19 -12.18 3.98 -1.62
CA ALA A 19 -12.48 2.60 -1.26
C ALA A 19 -12.77 2.45 0.23
N LEU A 20 -14.07 2.31 0.56
CA LEU A 20 -14.52 2.09 1.91
C LEU A 20 -14.27 0.63 2.29
N ALA A 21 -13.15 0.42 2.95
CA ALA A 21 -12.84 -0.69 3.84
C ALA A 21 -13.98 -0.94 4.85
N HIS A 22 -15.01 -1.73 4.56
CA HIS A 22 -16.22 -1.77 5.39
C HIS A 22 -16.33 -3.02 6.25
N MET A 23 -15.81 -2.94 7.47
CA MET A 23 -16.39 -3.67 8.58
C MET A 23 -17.70 -2.97 8.98
N PRO A 24 -18.86 -3.67 8.96
CA PRO A 24 -20.13 -3.04 9.31
C PRO A 24 -20.08 -2.35 10.68
N GLY A 25 -20.42 -1.06 10.69
CA GLY A 25 -20.40 -0.20 11.89
C GLY A 25 -19.06 0.46 12.19
N ALA A 26 -18.00 0.18 11.43
CA ALA A 26 -16.72 0.86 11.58
C ALA A 26 -16.84 2.32 11.15
N ASP A 27 -15.95 3.16 11.68
CA ASP A 27 -15.83 4.55 11.24
C ASP A 27 -15.55 4.62 9.73
N PRO A 28 -15.87 5.73 9.05
CA PRO A 28 -15.40 5.94 7.69
C PRO A 28 -13.87 5.92 7.65
N ALA A 29 -13.31 5.41 6.54
CA ALA A 29 -11.86 5.47 6.34
C ALA A 29 -11.43 6.94 6.21
N PRO A 30 -10.26 7.33 6.75
CA PRO A 30 -9.70 8.64 6.45
C PRO A 30 -9.39 8.73 4.95
N GLU A 31 -9.50 9.94 4.38
CA GLU A 31 -8.97 10.19 3.06
C GLU A 31 -7.44 10.07 3.08
N ALA A 32 -6.91 9.20 2.23
CA ALA A 32 -5.48 9.00 2.03
C ALA A 32 -5.23 8.72 0.55
N ASP A 33 -4.22 9.38 -0.01
CA ASP A 33 -3.71 9.07 -1.34
C ASP A 33 -2.46 8.21 -1.17
N LEU A 34 -2.60 6.91 -1.46
CA LEU A 34 -1.48 5.96 -1.42
C LEU A 34 -0.66 6.00 -2.72
N GLY A 35 -1.10 6.74 -3.74
CA GLY A 35 -0.58 6.62 -5.10
C GLY A 35 -0.95 5.28 -5.76
N PRO A 36 -0.83 5.18 -7.09
CA PRO A 36 -1.08 3.94 -7.82
C PRO A 36 0.14 3.00 -7.79
N ILE A 37 -0.11 1.70 -7.84
CA ILE A 37 0.89 0.74 -8.30
C ILE A 37 0.93 0.83 -9.83
N VAL A 38 2.09 1.15 -10.40
CA VAL A 38 2.27 1.22 -11.85
C VAL A 38 2.99 -0.03 -12.33
N VAL A 39 2.39 -0.73 -13.29
CA VAL A 39 2.99 -1.92 -13.92
C VAL A 39 2.91 -1.81 -15.45
N LEU A 40 3.84 -2.43 -16.16
CA LEU A 40 3.71 -2.69 -17.59
C LEU A 40 2.92 -4.00 -17.77
N ASP A 41 1.77 -3.92 -18.41
CA ASP A 41 0.97 -5.09 -18.79
C ASP A 41 1.10 -5.29 -20.30
N ASN A 42 1.91 -6.27 -20.70
CA ASN A 42 2.30 -6.48 -22.10
C ASN A 42 2.91 -5.21 -22.75
N GLY A 43 3.80 -4.53 -22.02
CA GLY A 43 4.43 -3.28 -22.46
C GLY A 43 3.52 -2.04 -22.45
N VAL A 44 2.28 -2.14 -21.95
CA VAL A 44 1.38 -1.00 -21.77
C VAL A 44 1.35 -0.61 -20.29
N PRO A 45 1.68 0.64 -19.92
CA PRO A 45 1.54 1.10 -18.54
C PRO A 45 0.10 1.03 -18.07
N VAL A 46 -0.11 0.43 -16.89
CA VAL A 46 -1.38 0.35 -16.18
C VAL A 46 -1.16 0.89 -14.77
N GLU A 47 -1.97 1.88 -14.40
CA GLU A 47 -2.07 2.38 -13.03
C GLU A 47 -3.14 1.59 -12.29
N ILE A 48 -2.80 1.03 -11.14
CA ILE A 48 -3.70 0.26 -10.28
C ILE A 48 -3.85 1.04 -8.98
N GLY A 49 -5.01 1.64 -8.76
CA GLY A 49 -5.35 2.31 -7.51
C GLY A 49 -5.99 1.37 -6.49
N ILE A 50 -6.08 1.82 -5.24
CA ILE A 50 -6.77 1.08 -4.17
C ILE A 50 -8.27 0.90 -4.48
N ASP A 51 -8.88 1.81 -5.24
CA ASP A 51 -10.28 1.72 -5.67
C ASP A 51 -10.50 0.59 -6.69
N ASP A 52 -9.52 0.32 -7.57
CA ASP A 52 -9.55 -0.84 -8.48
C ASP A 52 -9.51 -2.15 -7.70
N ILE A 53 -8.66 -2.20 -6.67
CA ILE A 53 -8.58 -3.34 -5.74
C ILE A 53 -9.90 -3.54 -5.01
N ALA A 54 -10.53 -2.46 -4.52
CA ALA A 54 -11.80 -2.51 -3.82
C ALA A 54 -12.91 -3.06 -4.72
N ALA A 55 -12.97 -2.58 -5.97
CA ALA A 55 -13.95 -3.04 -6.96
C ALA A 55 -13.74 -4.51 -7.31
N TYR A 56 -12.50 -4.94 -7.51
CA TYR A 56 -12.18 -6.34 -7.79
C TYR A 56 -12.51 -7.26 -6.60
N HIS A 57 -12.11 -6.87 -5.39
CA HIS A 57 -12.37 -7.63 -4.18
C HIS A 57 -13.87 -7.76 -3.92
N GLY A 58 -14.62 -6.66 -3.98
CA GLY A 58 -16.07 -6.65 -3.83
C GLY A 58 -16.76 -7.52 -4.88
N GLY A 59 -16.35 -7.41 -6.16
CA GLY A 59 -16.90 -8.22 -7.25
C GLY A 59 -16.73 -9.73 -7.04
N LEU A 60 -15.57 -10.17 -6.57
CA LEU A 60 -15.33 -11.59 -6.24
C LEU A 60 -16.16 -12.06 -5.04
N GLU A 61 -16.42 -11.17 -4.08
CA GLU A 61 -17.22 -11.44 -2.89
C GLU A 61 -18.74 -11.30 -3.12
N GLY A 62 -19.16 -10.84 -4.31
CA GLY A 62 -20.56 -10.53 -4.61
C GLY A 62 -21.09 -9.34 -3.80
N LYS A 63 -20.22 -8.37 -3.48
CA LYS A 63 -20.49 -7.18 -2.66
C LYS A 63 -20.16 -5.91 -3.45
N GLU A 64 -20.58 -4.78 -2.91
CA GLU A 64 -20.12 -3.46 -3.36
C GLU A 64 -18.59 -3.32 -3.20
N PRO A 65 -17.92 -2.41 -3.94
CA PRO A 65 -16.49 -2.16 -3.79
C PRO A 65 -16.08 -1.89 -2.35
N ASP A 66 -15.11 -2.65 -1.85
CA ASP A 66 -14.62 -2.59 -0.47
C ASP A 66 -13.15 -3.03 -0.39
N ALA A 67 -12.26 -2.16 0.10
CA ALA A 67 -10.86 -2.51 0.37
C ALA A 67 -10.64 -2.76 1.87
N CYS A 68 -10.96 -3.97 2.36
CA CYS A 68 -10.74 -4.30 3.77
C CYS A 68 -9.28 -4.12 4.22
N ILE A 69 -8.99 -4.13 5.53
CA ILE A 69 -7.62 -3.95 6.07
C ILE A 69 -6.57 -4.86 5.42
N CYS A 70 -6.95 -6.08 5.01
CA CYS A 70 -6.04 -7.01 4.35
C CYS A 70 -5.75 -6.60 2.91
N CYS A 71 -6.70 -5.96 2.22
CA CYS A 71 -6.48 -5.37 0.90
C CYS A 71 -5.48 -4.22 1.01
N VAL A 72 -5.72 -3.28 1.95
CA VAL A 72 -4.84 -2.12 2.16
C VAL A 72 -3.44 -2.56 2.57
N CYS A 73 -3.31 -3.52 3.49
CA CYS A 73 -2.02 -4.07 3.90
C CYS A 73 -1.25 -4.66 2.71
N MET A 74 -1.86 -5.52 1.91
CA MET A 74 -1.20 -6.09 0.74
C MET A 74 -0.87 -5.02 -0.31
N TYR A 75 -1.73 -4.02 -0.49
CA TYR A 75 -1.47 -2.92 -1.42
C TYR A 75 -0.23 -2.12 -1.01
N ARG A 76 -0.10 -1.78 0.28
CA ARG A 76 1.09 -1.14 0.84
C ARG A 76 2.34 -2.00 0.69
N VAL A 77 2.23 -3.30 0.93
CA VAL A 77 3.33 -4.26 0.70
C VAL A 77 3.79 -4.23 -0.76
N LEU A 78 2.86 -4.16 -1.71
CA LEU A 78 3.20 -4.16 -3.13
C LEU A 78 3.80 -2.83 -3.58
N LEU A 79 3.29 -1.70 -3.10
CA LEU A 79 3.90 -0.38 -3.34
C LEU A 79 5.36 -0.36 -2.85
N ALA A 80 5.56 -0.65 -1.57
CA ALA A 80 6.87 -0.61 -0.95
C ALA A 80 7.81 -1.67 -1.55
N GLY A 81 7.33 -2.91 -1.71
CA GLY A 81 8.15 -4.01 -2.22
C GLY A 81 8.55 -3.83 -3.69
N ILE A 82 7.69 -3.24 -4.52
CA ILE A 82 8.07 -2.89 -5.90
C ILE A 82 9.11 -1.76 -5.88
N SER A 83 8.92 -0.73 -5.07
CA SER A 83 9.89 0.36 -4.91
C SER A 83 11.26 -0.15 -4.48
N GLU A 84 11.32 -1.06 -3.51
CA GLU A 84 12.60 -1.62 -3.03
C GLU A 84 13.32 -2.47 -4.10
N VAL A 85 12.58 -3.20 -4.93
CA VAL A 85 13.17 -4.14 -5.91
C VAL A 85 13.45 -3.48 -7.26
N TRP A 86 12.66 -2.50 -7.68
CA TRP A 86 12.78 -1.84 -8.99
C TRP A 86 13.21 -0.37 -8.92
N GLY A 87 13.15 0.27 -7.75
CA GLY A 87 13.39 1.71 -7.62
C GLY A 87 12.42 2.50 -8.51
N ASP A 88 13.00 3.29 -9.42
CA ASP A 88 12.24 4.11 -10.38
C ASP A 88 11.79 3.33 -11.64
N GLU A 89 12.18 2.06 -11.79
CA GLU A 89 11.78 1.24 -12.93
C GLU A 89 10.34 0.74 -12.79
N ILE A 90 9.55 0.82 -13.88
CA ILE A 90 8.20 0.24 -13.91
C ILE A 90 8.33 -1.26 -14.23
N PRO A 91 7.89 -2.18 -13.34
CA PRO A 91 8.00 -3.61 -13.57
C PRO A 91 7.04 -4.09 -14.67
N GLU A 92 7.49 -5.02 -15.52
CA GLU A 92 6.57 -5.87 -16.29
C GLU A 92 5.80 -6.77 -15.34
N ARG A 93 4.47 -6.81 -15.46
CA ARG A 93 3.58 -7.60 -14.59
C ARG A 93 4.00 -9.06 -14.51
N SER A 94 4.43 -9.62 -15.64
CA SER A 94 4.91 -11.01 -15.74
C SER A 94 6.21 -11.27 -14.99
N ASP A 95 6.93 -10.23 -14.59
CA ASP A 95 8.18 -10.31 -13.82
C ASP A 95 7.97 -10.12 -12.32
N ILE A 96 6.73 -9.85 -11.88
CA ILE A 96 6.40 -9.65 -10.47
C ILE A 96 6.09 -11.00 -9.81
N GLY A 97 6.90 -11.38 -8.84
CA GLY A 97 6.65 -12.46 -7.90
C GLY A 97 6.19 -11.93 -6.55
N VAL A 98 5.20 -12.58 -5.95
CA VAL A 98 4.69 -12.27 -4.60
C VAL A 98 4.59 -13.57 -3.81
N GLN A 99 5.19 -13.60 -2.63
CA GLN A 99 4.98 -14.62 -1.63
C GLN A 99 4.26 -14.02 -0.42
N SER A 100 3.16 -14.64 0.01
CA SER A 100 2.37 -14.13 1.15
C SER A 100 2.06 -15.22 2.15
N ARG A 101 2.32 -14.96 3.43
CA ARG A 101 1.81 -15.76 4.54
C ARG A 101 0.40 -15.35 4.97
N LEU A 102 -0.04 -14.14 4.62
CA LEU A 102 -1.37 -13.65 4.89
C LEU A 102 -2.38 -14.22 3.87
N VAL A 103 -2.90 -15.40 4.14
CA VAL A 103 -3.80 -16.13 3.22
C VAL A 103 -5.26 -15.64 3.20
N SER A 104 -5.53 -14.42 3.67
CA SER A 104 -6.89 -13.86 3.70
C SER A 104 -7.40 -13.50 2.31
N ASP A 105 -8.72 -13.48 2.10
CA ASP A 105 -9.31 -13.11 0.80
C ASP A 105 -8.90 -11.70 0.35
N GLY A 106 -8.88 -10.73 1.26
CA GLY A 106 -8.44 -9.36 0.93
C GLY A 106 -7.00 -9.31 0.40
N ALA A 107 -6.06 -9.92 1.12
CA ALA A 107 -4.66 -9.97 0.69
C ALA A 107 -4.46 -10.79 -0.60
N LEU A 108 -5.16 -11.93 -0.72
CA LEU A 108 -5.13 -12.77 -1.91
C LEU A 108 -5.66 -12.02 -3.14
N HIS A 109 -6.82 -11.37 -3.03
CA HIS A 109 -7.46 -10.67 -4.15
C HIS A 109 -6.62 -9.48 -4.60
N THR A 110 -5.99 -8.74 -3.67
CA THR A 110 -5.05 -7.67 -4.02
C THR A 110 -3.84 -8.21 -4.77
N ALA A 111 -3.19 -9.25 -4.25
CA ALA A 111 -2.02 -9.84 -4.90
C ALA A 111 -2.38 -10.44 -6.26
N TRP A 112 -3.53 -11.10 -6.38
CA TRP A 112 -4.09 -11.59 -7.64
C TRP A 112 -4.26 -10.49 -8.67
N TYR A 113 -4.81 -9.34 -8.27
CA TYR A 113 -5.06 -8.24 -9.18
C TYR A 113 -3.75 -7.66 -9.73
N VAL A 114 -2.80 -7.35 -8.84
CA VAL A 114 -1.52 -6.73 -9.21
C VAL A 114 -0.64 -7.68 -10.03
N THR A 115 -0.60 -8.97 -9.66
CA THR A 115 0.19 -9.96 -10.40
C THR A 115 -0.52 -10.51 -11.64
N GLY A 116 -1.79 -10.16 -11.87
CA GLY A 116 -2.58 -10.73 -12.98
C GLY A 116 -2.86 -12.23 -12.85
N THR A 117 -2.77 -12.80 -11.65
CA THR A 117 -2.94 -14.26 -11.42
C THR A 117 -4.37 -14.64 -10.99
N GLY A 118 -5.24 -13.65 -10.78
CA GLY A 118 -6.60 -13.84 -10.32
C GLY A 118 -7.62 -14.22 -11.40
N PRO A 119 -8.83 -14.64 -11.00
CA PRO A 119 -9.95 -14.83 -11.92
C PRO A 119 -10.23 -13.57 -12.74
N GLY A 120 -10.44 -13.74 -14.05
CA GLY A 120 -10.76 -12.63 -14.96
C GLY A 120 -9.56 -11.84 -15.49
N MET A 121 -8.33 -12.24 -15.14
CA MET A 121 -7.09 -11.62 -15.63
C MET A 121 -6.52 -12.32 -16.87
N ASP A 122 -5.70 -11.59 -17.63
CA ASP A 122 -4.94 -12.15 -18.74
C ASP A 122 -3.78 -13.01 -18.23
N ALA A 123 -3.87 -14.32 -18.46
CA ALA A 123 -2.83 -15.26 -18.05
C ALA A 123 -1.52 -15.10 -18.86
N GLY A 124 -1.54 -14.41 -20.01
CA GLY A 124 -0.36 -14.18 -20.86
C GLY A 124 0.68 -13.25 -20.24
N SER A 125 0.26 -12.34 -19.36
CA SER A 125 1.12 -11.37 -18.65
C SER A 125 1.15 -11.61 -17.14
N ALA A 126 0.68 -12.76 -16.68
CA ALA A 126 0.64 -13.07 -15.27
C ALA A 126 2.05 -13.23 -14.69
N GLY A 127 2.26 -12.58 -13.55
CA GLY A 127 3.41 -12.81 -12.69
C GLY A 127 3.27 -14.12 -11.90
N ARG A 128 3.74 -14.12 -10.65
CA ARG A 128 3.63 -15.28 -9.76
C ARG A 128 3.10 -14.89 -8.39
N LEU A 129 2.09 -15.60 -7.92
CA LEU A 129 1.67 -15.57 -6.52
C LEU A 129 1.94 -16.92 -5.87
N THR A 130 2.54 -16.90 -4.67
CA THR A 130 2.75 -18.05 -3.79
C THR A 130 2.16 -17.75 -2.42
N LEU A 131 1.12 -18.48 -2.01
CA LEU A 131 0.67 -18.48 -0.62
C LEU A 131 1.49 -19.48 0.20
N VAL A 132 1.89 -19.10 1.42
CA VAL A 132 2.73 -19.91 2.30
C VAL A 132 1.98 -20.24 3.58
N ALA A 133 1.92 -21.52 3.92
CA ALA A 133 1.34 -21.99 5.17
C ALA A 133 2.25 -21.71 6.38
N PRO A 134 1.74 -21.77 7.62
CA PRO A 134 2.54 -21.52 8.83
C PRO A 134 3.77 -22.43 8.99
N ASN A 135 3.75 -23.63 8.42
CA ASN A 135 4.89 -24.54 8.41
C ASN A 135 5.95 -24.21 7.34
N GLY A 136 5.78 -23.11 6.60
CA GLY A 136 6.67 -22.65 5.53
C GLY A 136 6.44 -23.30 4.17
N SER A 137 5.50 -24.25 4.03
CA SER A 137 5.21 -24.87 2.73
C SER A 137 4.32 -23.99 1.85
N ALA A 138 4.56 -24.02 0.54
CA ALA A 138 3.68 -23.36 -0.42
C ALA A 138 2.33 -24.10 -0.50
N LEU A 139 1.24 -23.35 -0.50
CA LEU A 139 -0.08 -23.88 -0.78
C LEU A 139 -0.20 -24.19 -2.27
N THR A 140 -0.83 -25.32 -2.60
CA THR A 140 -1.15 -25.72 -3.97
C THR A 140 -2.62 -25.51 -4.32
N ASP A 141 -3.46 -25.28 -3.31
CA ASP A 141 -4.89 -24.97 -3.45
C ASP A 141 -5.20 -23.63 -2.76
N TYR A 142 -5.67 -22.66 -3.54
CA TYR A 142 -6.03 -21.32 -3.06
C TYR A 142 -7.52 -21.16 -2.77
N SER A 143 -8.28 -22.27 -2.81
CA SER A 143 -9.69 -22.27 -2.42
C SER A 143 -9.88 -21.71 -1.02
N THR A 144 -11.01 -21.05 -0.79
CA THR A 144 -11.40 -20.57 0.54
C THR A 144 -11.39 -21.70 1.56
N GLN A 145 -11.79 -22.91 1.16
CA GLN A 145 -11.80 -24.09 2.04
C GLN A 145 -10.39 -24.47 2.51
N ALA A 146 -9.41 -24.48 1.61
CA ALA A 146 -8.01 -24.79 1.95
C ALA A 146 -7.40 -23.74 2.89
N ARG A 147 -7.73 -22.46 2.70
CA ARG A 147 -7.16 -21.34 3.46
C ARG A 147 -7.88 -21.08 4.79
N MET A 148 -9.15 -21.45 4.92
CA MET A 148 -9.97 -21.07 6.08
C MET A 148 -9.37 -21.48 7.42
N GLY A 149 -8.79 -22.69 7.52
CA GLY A 149 -8.16 -23.16 8.76
C GLY A 149 -6.94 -22.33 9.16
N ILE A 150 -6.14 -21.89 8.18
CA ILE A 150 -4.98 -21.03 8.39
C ILE A 150 -5.46 -19.61 8.75
N ALA A 151 -6.38 -19.05 7.96
CA ALA A 151 -6.92 -17.70 8.15
C ALA A 151 -7.60 -17.51 9.52
N LYS A 152 -8.19 -18.57 10.09
CA LYS A 152 -8.79 -18.53 11.44
C LYS A 152 -7.74 -18.41 12.54
N ASN A 153 -6.60 -19.05 12.39
CA ASN A 153 -5.50 -19.06 13.38
C ASN A 153 -4.44 -17.99 13.09
N ARG A 154 -4.83 -16.91 12.40
CA ARG A 154 -3.91 -15.86 11.98
C ARG A 154 -3.19 -15.23 13.17
N CYS A 155 -1.88 -15.05 13.06
CA CYS A 155 -1.02 -14.35 14.01
C CYS A 155 -0.16 -13.27 13.34
N LEU A 156 0.71 -12.61 14.10
CA LEU A 156 1.62 -11.57 13.61
C LEU A 156 2.61 -12.11 12.55
N ASP A 157 3.07 -13.36 12.70
CA ASP A 157 4.01 -14.00 11.77
C ASP A 157 3.44 -14.19 10.34
N ASP A 158 2.12 -14.11 10.20
CA ASP A 158 1.45 -14.17 8.90
C ASP A 158 1.55 -12.85 8.12
N TYR A 159 1.86 -11.73 8.78
CA TYR A 159 2.04 -10.42 8.13
C TYR A 159 3.49 -10.25 7.62
N ARG A 160 3.99 -11.30 6.96
CA ARG A 160 5.28 -11.32 6.29
C ARG A 160 5.10 -11.70 4.84
N PHE A 161 5.78 -10.93 3.99
CA PHE A 161 5.62 -10.95 2.55
C PHE A 161 6.99 -10.89 1.88
N GLU A 162 7.06 -11.36 0.65
CA GLU A 162 8.23 -11.22 -0.22
C GLU A 162 7.74 -10.77 -1.59
N VAL A 163 8.35 -9.70 -2.11
CA VAL A 163 8.15 -9.24 -3.49
C VAL A 163 9.45 -9.51 -4.23
N THR A 164 9.37 -10.15 -5.40
CA THR A 164 10.54 -10.70 -6.10
C THR A 164 10.49 -10.34 -7.57
N ARG A 165 11.62 -9.89 -8.11
CA ARG A 165 11.87 -9.78 -9.55
C ARG A 165 12.21 -11.16 -10.10
N LEU A 166 11.29 -11.77 -10.83
CA LEU A 166 11.40 -13.17 -11.24
C LEU A 166 12.59 -13.44 -12.17
N SER A 167 12.94 -12.45 -13.00
CA SER A 167 14.02 -12.52 -13.99
C SER A 167 15.42 -12.51 -13.37
N THR A 168 15.60 -11.85 -12.23
CA THR A 168 16.89 -11.71 -11.54
C THR A 168 16.98 -12.52 -10.24
N GLY A 169 15.85 -12.80 -9.60
CA GLY A 169 15.77 -13.37 -8.26
C GLY A 169 15.98 -12.34 -7.13
N GLU A 170 16.12 -11.05 -7.45
CA GLU A 170 16.15 -9.98 -6.47
C GLU A 170 14.82 -9.89 -5.73
N SER A 171 14.84 -9.65 -4.42
CA SER A 171 13.64 -9.64 -3.60
C SER A 171 13.74 -8.71 -2.41
N ALA A 172 12.59 -8.18 -2.01
CA ALA A 172 12.40 -7.44 -0.78
C ALA A 172 11.45 -8.24 0.13
N THR A 173 11.86 -8.46 1.38
CA THR A 173 10.98 -8.98 2.43
C THR A 173 10.37 -7.80 3.17
N LEU A 174 9.06 -7.85 3.40
CA LEU A 174 8.35 -6.87 4.20
C LEU A 174 7.57 -7.58 5.31
N THR A 175 7.81 -7.16 6.54
CA THR A 175 7.15 -7.65 7.75
C THR A 175 6.46 -6.49 8.43
N LEU A 176 5.15 -6.58 8.63
CA LEU A 176 4.42 -5.54 9.36
C LEU A 176 4.88 -5.54 10.82
N ARG A 177 5.18 -4.36 11.36
CA ARG A 177 5.63 -4.22 12.75
C ARG A 177 4.52 -4.61 13.72
N GLU A 178 4.91 -5.16 14.86
CA GLU A 178 3.97 -5.56 15.91
C GLU A 178 3.22 -4.37 16.51
N ASP A 179 3.90 -3.22 16.67
CA ASP A 179 3.35 -1.99 17.24
C ASP A 179 2.36 -1.25 16.32
N VAL A 180 2.21 -1.68 15.06
CA VAL A 180 1.12 -1.24 14.18
C VAL A 180 -0.22 -1.85 14.62
N PHE A 181 -0.20 -3.02 15.26
CA PHE A 181 -1.42 -3.65 15.75
C PHE A 181 -1.80 -3.06 17.11
N PRO A 182 -3.06 -2.63 17.29
CA PRO A 182 -3.56 -2.30 18.61
C PRO A 182 -3.44 -3.51 19.55
N GLU A 183 -3.19 -3.24 20.83
CA GLU A 183 -3.13 -4.27 21.88
C GLU A 183 -4.35 -5.21 21.80
N ASP A 184 -4.12 -6.51 21.98
CA ASP A 184 -5.13 -7.59 21.93
C ASP A 184 -5.96 -7.66 20.64
N PHE A 185 -5.60 -6.94 19.56
CA PHE A 185 -6.41 -6.88 18.34
C PHE A 185 -6.68 -8.25 17.73
N LEU A 186 -5.67 -9.13 17.69
CA LEU A 186 -5.82 -10.48 17.13
C LEU A 186 -6.68 -11.39 18.01
N GLU A 187 -6.63 -11.20 19.33
CA GLU A 187 -7.45 -11.94 20.30
C GLU A 187 -8.91 -11.53 20.16
N LEU A 188 -9.18 -10.23 20.13
CA LEU A 188 -10.51 -9.66 19.87
C LEU A 188 -11.05 -10.10 18.50
N ARG A 189 -10.22 -10.04 17.44
CA ARG A 189 -10.59 -10.57 16.12
C ARG A 189 -11.04 -12.02 16.22
N ARG A 190 -10.32 -12.86 16.97
CA ARG A 190 -10.66 -14.28 17.13
C ARG A 190 -12.01 -14.43 17.83
N ALA A 191 -12.21 -13.74 18.96
CA ALA A 191 -13.47 -13.76 19.70
C ALA A 191 -14.67 -13.29 18.86
N VAL A 192 -14.51 -12.21 18.09
CA VAL A 192 -15.59 -11.59 17.28
C VAL A 192 -15.84 -12.33 15.97
N ASN A 193 -14.80 -12.68 15.22
CA ASN A 193 -14.94 -13.17 13.85
C ASN A 193 -14.86 -14.69 13.72
N VAL A 194 -14.12 -15.36 14.61
CA VAL A 194 -13.84 -16.80 14.50
C VAL A 194 -14.70 -17.60 15.46
N ASP A 195 -14.56 -17.32 16.75
CA ASP A 195 -15.17 -18.13 17.83
C ASP A 195 -16.62 -17.71 18.11
N LYS A 196 -16.98 -16.47 17.77
CA LYS A 196 -18.32 -15.90 18.02
C LYS A 196 -18.70 -15.89 19.51
N THR A 197 -17.71 -15.57 20.35
CA THR A 197 -17.83 -15.56 21.82
C THR A 197 -17.73 -14.17 22.43
N ALA A 198 -17.39 -13.15 21.64
CA ALA A 198 -17.28 -11.78 22.11
C ALA A 198 -18.61 -11.23 22.63
N THR A 199 -18.53 -10.49 23.74
CA THR A 199 -19.57 -9.60 24.25
C THR A 199 -19.81 -8.42 23.30
N GLU A 200 -20.89 -7.68 23.52
CA GLU A 200 -21.16 -6.44 22.78
C GLU A 200 -20.06 -5.40 22.98
N ALA A 201 -19.51 -5.31 24.21
CA ALA A 201 -18.40 -4.41 24.53
C ALA A 201 -17.12 -4.78 23.76
N GLU A 202 -16.73 -6.06 23.76
CA GLU A 202 -15.57 -6.54 23.00
C GLU A 202 -15.76 -6.37 21.48
N SER A 203 -16.99 -6.52 20.99
CA SER A 203 -17.31 -6.29 19.58
C SER A 203 -17.17 -4.82 19.19
N ALA A 204 -17.60 -3.90 20.06
CA ALA A 204 -17.44 -2.46 19.86
C ALA A 204 -15.96 -2.04 19.95
N GLU A 205 -15.22 -2.57 20.92
CA GLU A 205 -13.78 -2.32 21.07
C GLU A 205 -13.00 -2.83 19.84
N PHE A 206 -13.32 -4.04 19.36
CA PHE A 206 -12.72 -4.57 18.15
C PHE A 206 -12.96 -3.66 16.95
N LEU A 207 -14.14 -3.07 16.83
CA LEU A 207 -14.50 -2.18 15.73
C LEU A 207 -13.70 -0.87 15.74
N GLU A 208 -13.49 -0.29 16.93
CA GLU A 208 -12.64 0.88 17.13
C GLU A 208 -11.18 0.55 16.77
N LYS A 209 -10.65 -0.55 17.31
CA LYS A 209 -9.27 -1.01 17.02
C LYS A 209 -9.09 -1.36 15.54
N TRP A 210 -10.09 -1.94 14.89
CA TRP A 210 -10.08 -2.22 13.46
C TRP A 210 -10.03 -0.93 12.64
N SER A 211 -10.80 0.09 13.02
CA SER A 211 -10.80 1.40 12.37
C SER A 211 -9.46 2.11 12.53
N SER A 212 -8.85 2.03 13.72
CA SER A 212 -7.52 2.55 14.03
C SER A 212 -6.42 1.88 13.20
N LEU A 213 -6.37 0.55 13.19
CA LEU A 213 -5.40 -0.21 12.38
C LEU A 213 -5.53 0.14 10.90
N ARG A 214 -6.76 0.29 10.40
CA ARG A 214 -6.98 0.71 9.01
C ARG A 214 -6.43 2.11 8.75
N ALA A 215 -6.68 3.07 9.65
CA ALA A 215 -6.19 4.43 9.51
C ALA A 215 -4.64 4.45 9.48
N ASP A 216 -4.00 3.69 10.37
CA ASP A 216 -2.54 3.54 10.39
C ASP A 216 -2.02 2.99 9.05
N LEU A 217 -2.61 1.92 8.53
CA LEU A 217 -2.24 1.35 7.23
C LEU A 217 -2.45 2.30 6.05
N LEU A 218 -3.34 3.29 6.18
CA LEU A 218 -3.61 4.28 5.14
C LEU A 218 -2.69 5.51 5.24
N GLN A 219 -2.26 5.88 6.44
CA GLN A 219 -1.68 7.20 6.69
C GLN A 219 -0.22 7.16 7.14
N LYS A 220 0.20 6.12 7.85
CA LYS A 220 1.60 6.03 8.32
C LYS A 220 2.55 5.83 7.14
N PRO A 221 3.74 6.42 7.16
CA PRO A 221 4.77 6.16 6.17
C PRO A 221 5.27 4.71 6.28
N ASP A 222 5.86 4.19 5.20
CA ASP A 222 6.26 2.78 5.12
C ASP A 222 7.27 2.36 6.20
N TYR A 223 8.19 3.25 6.60
CA TYR A 223 9.17 2.97 7.67
C TYR A 223 8.54 2.79 9.07
N GLU A 224 7.32 3.31 9.29
CA GLU A 224 6.53 3.08 10.50
C GLU A 224 5.64 1.82 10.40
N LEU A 225 5.46 1.26 9.20
CA LEU A 225 4.66 0.06 8.99
C LEU A 225 5.51 -1.20 8.92
N PHE A 226 6.66 -1.13 8.25
CA PHE A 226 7.49 -2.29 7.92
C PHE A 226 8.79 -2.27 8.71
N ILE A 227 9.22 -3.45 9.16
CA ILE A 227 10.46 -3.62 9.94
C ILE A 227 11.68 -3.29 9.08
N GLU A 228 11.64 -3.68 7.80
CA GLU A 228 12.76 -3.66 6.88
C GLU A 228 13.00 -2.29 6.23
N ILE A 229 12.07 -1.34 6.38
CA ILE A 229 12.19 0.00 5.79
C ILE A 229 12.70 0.98 6.85
N GLU A 230 13.84 1.60 6.55
CA GLU A 230 14.48 2.58 7.42
C GLU A 230 13.86 3.98 7.19
N PRO A 231 13.77 4.81 8.24
CA PRO A 231 13.38 6.20 8.07
C PRO A 231 14.41 6.94 7.20
N PRO A 232 13.99 7.93 6.39
CA PRO A 232 14.94 8.74 5.63
C PRO A 232 15.93 9.41 6.59
N GLU A 233 17.20 9.51 6.19
CA GLU A 233 18.19 10.29 6.92
C GLU A 233 17.68 11.74 7.01
N GLU A 234 17.64 12.29 8.22
CA GLU A 234 17.33 13.72 8.39
C GLU A 234 18.39 14.50 7.60
N GLU A 235 17.97 15.22 6.54
CA GLU A 235 18.85 16.18 5.90
C GLU A 235 19.28 17.17 6.99
N GLU A 236 20.52 17.05 7.49
CA GLU A 236 21.14 18.10 8.26
C GLU A 236 21.08 19.35 7.38
N LEU A 237 20.13 20.25 7.68
CA LEU A 237 20.01 21.55 7.05
C LEU A 237 21.43 22.11 6.95
N ASP A 238 21.94 22.26 5.73
CA ASP A 238 23.29 22.74 5.48
C ASP A 238 23.41 24.20 5.98
N VAL A 239 23.65 24.34 7.27
CA VAL A 239 23.79 25.62 7.98
C VAL A 239 25.00 26.38 7.39
N LEU A 240 25.91 25.67 6.72
CA LEU A 240 27.05 26.23 6.01
C LEU A 240 26.59 27.02 4.78
N GLY A 241 25.64 26.49 3.99
CA GLY A 241 25.07 27.18 2.83
C GLY A 241 24.31 28.46 3.21
N GLY A 242 23.50 28.39 4.28
CA GLY A 242 22.77 29.54 4.81
C GLY A 242 23.68 30.61 5.42
N GLY A 243 24.71 30.20 6.17
CA GLY A 243 25.69 31.10 6.77
C GLY A 243 26.55 31.82 5.74
N VAL A 244 26.98 31.12 4.67
CA VAL A 244 27.74 31.71 3.55
C VAL A 244 26.89 32.71 2.77
N PHE A 245 25.61 32.40 2.52
CA PHE A 245 24.69 33.32 1.86
C PHE A 245 24.43 34.60 2.69
N LEU A 246 24.25 34.46 4.01
CA LEU A 246 24.06 35.60 4.91
C LEU A 246 25.32 36.48 5.01
N ALA A 247 26.50 35.86 5.06
CA ALA A 247 27.78 36.57 5.08
C ALA A 247 28.00 37.36 3.78
N LEU A 248 27.67 36.78 2.61
CA LEU A 248 27.74 37.47 1.33
C LEU A 248 26.77 38.66 1.24
N LEU A 249 25.55 38.52 1.76
CA LEU A 249 24.59 39.63 1.85
C LEU A 249 25.09 40.76 2.75
N CYS A 250 25.71 40.45 3.89
CA CYS A 250 26.32 41.45 4.78
C CYS A 250 27.49 42.19 4.11
N ILE A 251 28.33 41.49 3.36
CA ILE A 251 29.46 42.10 2.63
C ILE A 251 28.94 43.02 1.51
N MET A 252 27.92 42.58 0.74
CA MET A 252 27.31 43.42 -0.30
C MET A 252 26.59 44.65 0.27
N GLY A 253 25.88 44.50 1.39
CA GLY A 253 25.22 45.61 2.09
C GLY A 253 26.23 46.65 2.62
N ALA A 254 27.33 46.20 3.23
CA ALA A 254 28.39 47.10 3.71
C ALA A 254 29.11 47.84 2.57
N GLY A 255 29.34 47.19 1.43
CA GLY A 255 29.93 47.80 0.23
C GLY A 255 29.09 48.95 -0.32
N ILE A 256 27.76 48.78 -0.39
CA ILE A 256 26.83 49.81 -0.87
C ILE A 256 26.81 51.03 0.05
N VAL A 257 26.84 50.82 1.37
CA VAL A 257 26.87 51.92 2.37
C VAL A 257 28.19 52.70 2.32
N LEU A 258 29.32 52.02 2.11
CA LEU A 258 30.64 52.67 2.00
C LEU A 258 30.81 53.45 0.69
N MET A 259 30.24 52.97 -0.43
CA MET A 259 30.26 53.70 -1.70
C MET A 259 29.32 54.93 -1.70
N GLY A 260 28.22 54.89 -0.95
CA GLY A 260 27.30 56.02 -0.80
C GLY A 260 27.88 57.23 -0.03
N LYS A 261 28.80 56.99 0.91
CA LYS A 261 29.45 58.06 1.70
C LYS A 261 30.56 58.80 0.96
N LYS A 262 31.17 58.21 -0.08
CA LYS A 262 32.27 58.83 -0.85
C LYS A 262 31.80 59.80 -1.95
N ARG A 263 30.49 59.88 -2.18
CA ARG A 263 29.86 60.72 -3.24
C ARG A 263 29.09 61.93 -2.70
N ARG A 264 29.28 62.31 -1.44
CA ARG A 264 28.77 63.57 -0.87
C ARG A 264 29.93 64.49 -0.51
#